data_AF-A0A7J2J7U5-F1
#
_entry.id   AF-A0A7J2J7U5-F1
#
_cell.length_a   1.000
_cell.length_b   1.000
_cell.length_c   1.000
_cell.angle_alpha   90.00
_cell.angle_beta   90.00
_cell.angle_gamma   90.00
#
_symmetry.space_group_name_H-M   'P 1'
#
loop_
_entity.id
_entity.type
_entity.pdbx_description
1 polymer ?
#
loop_
_entity_poly.entity_id
_entity_poly.type
_entity_poly.pdbx_seq_one_letter_code
_entity_poly.pdbx_strand_id
1 'polypeptide(L)'
;MTVRKNIVILIVAACITVGATAYFLAQQVHDHKTAPPAPQPQENASSQSHQRLNLSFFKGVWTQPGGEKRALEHDTDNMIADGINIFALSIFYDINSDGTLTPVPFAPEWEENPEEGYVTLIRKAHDAGLGVYLTVDVEYADGVVPAGIRDVAMQNSADVSVYWAEIAEQENVELFSPINEPTQVFGVEDGIWWSENILPLIKQRFSGEVAVKFYGPELGDFSEHGTIAGYDYVSVHVYAIDTSESEFFEYLEETV
;
A
#
# COMPACT_ATOMS: atom_id res chain seq x y z
N MET A 1 -15.59 -19.00 -25.26
CA MET A 1 -14.54 -18.00 -25.48
C MET A 1 -14.11 -17.54 -24.09
N THR A 2 -13.14 -18.24 -23.51
CA THR A 2 -12.75 -18.04 -22.12
C THR A 2 -11.58 -17.05 -22.13
N VAL A 3 -11.87 -15.80 -21.78
CA VAL A 3 -10.81 -14.81 -21.56
C VAL A 3 -10.09 -15.25 -20.28
N ARG A 4 -8.91 -15.84 -20.42
CA ARG A 4 -7.98 -16.01 -19.29
C ARG A 4 -7.61 -14.60 -18.85
N LYS A 5 -8.18 -14.13 -17.74
CA LYS A 5 -7.61 -13.00 -17.01
C LYS A 5 -6.24 -13.47 -16.53
N ASN A 6 -5.19 -12.77 -16.93
CA ASN A 6 -3.83 -13.06 -16.50
C ASN A 6 -3.80 -12.85 -14.99
N ILE A 7 -3.46 -13.89 -14.22
CA ILE A 7 -3.05 -13.71 -12.83
C ILE A 7 -1.72 -12.99 -12.92
N VAL A 8 -1.73 -11.68 -12.66
CA VAL A 8 -0.50 -10.91 -12.51
C VAL A 8 -0.13 -10.99 -11.05
N ILE A 9 0.92 -11.73 -10.75
CA ILE A 9 1.52 -11.79 -9.42
C ILE A 9 2.29 -10.49 -9.26
N LEU A 10 1.81 -9.63 -8.37
CA LEU A 10 2.56 -8.43 -7.99
C LEU A 10 3.73 -8.87 -7.11
N ILE A 11 4.87 -9.12 -7.74
CA ILE A 11 6.13 -9.41 -7.06
C ILE A 11 6.68 -8.08 -6.56
N VAL A 12 6.49 -7.80 -5.27
CA VAL A 12 7.05 -6.61 -4.64
C VAL A 12 8.53 -6.87 -4.33
N ALA A 13 9.39 -6.19 -5.08
CA ALA A 13 10.83 -6.27 -4.94
C ALA A 13 11.34 -5.47 -3.73
N ALA A 14 12.19 -6.14 -2.96
CA ALA A 14 13.28 -5.65 -2.11
C ALA A 14 13.07 -4.33 -1.36
N CYS A 15 13.00 -4.43 -0.03
CA CYS A 15 13.54 -3.39 0.85
C CYS A 15 15.02 -3.18 0.53
N ILE A 16 15.34 -2.29 -0.41
CA ILE A 16 16.67 -1.71 -0.46
C ILE A 16 16.72 -0.77 0.74
N THR A 17 17.30 -1.26 1.83
CA THR A 17 17.84 -0.38 2.86
C THR A 17 18.87 0.51 2.17
N VAL A 18 18.45 1.70 1.75
CA VAL A 18 19.40 2.76 1.39
C VAL A 18 20.18 3.03 2.66
N GLY A 19 21.39 2.46 2.75
CA GLY A 19 22.25 2.56 3.89
C GLY A 19 22.44 4.03 4.26
N ALA A 20 21.79 4.46 5.35
CA ALA A 20 22.04 5.74 6.00
C ALA A 20 23.39 5.71 6.76
N THR A 21 24.44 5.19 6.13
CA THR A 21 25.77 5.01 6.72
C THR A 21 26.86 5.33 5.69
N ALA A 22 26.89 6.56 5.20
CA ALA A 22 28.11 7.31 4.84
C ALA A 22 27.78 8.62 4.09
N TYR A 23 27.14 9.59 4.75
CA TYR A 23 27.19 10.98 4.26
C TYR A 23 27.28 12.04 5.37
N PHE A 24 27.59 11.61 6.60
CA PHE A 24 27.63 12.49 7.78
C PHE A 24 29.02 13.00 8.17
N LEU A 25 30.04 12.92 7.29
CA LEU A 25 31.42 13.28 7.68
C LEU A 25 32.27 14.03 6.65
N ALA A 26 31.69 14.62 5.59
CA ALA A 26 32.51 15.27 4.56
C ALA A 26 32.08 16.68 4.10
N GLN A 27 31.08 17.34 4.70
CA GLN A 27 30.69 18.71 4.27
C GLN A 27 30.58 19.78 5.35
N GLN A 28 31.09 19.52 6.56
CA GLN A 28 31.55 20.62 7.42
C GLN A 28 33.02 20.91 7.09
N VAL A 29 33.26 21.85 6.17
CA VAL A 29 34.36 22.84 6.12
C VAL A 29 34.36 23.48 4.72
N HIS A 30 34.14 24.82 4.68
CA HIS A 30 34.29 25.76 3.55
C HIS A 30 33.24 25.62 2.42
N ASP A 31 32.45 26.63 2.02
CA ASP A 31 32.73 28.06 1.87
C ASP A 31 31.46 28.91 1.98
N HIS A 32 31.57 30.06 2.66
CA HIS A 32 30.58 31.14 2.61
C HIS A 32 30.61 31.84 1.25
N LYS A 33 29.63 31.60 0.38
CA LYS A 33 29.22 32.54 -0.68
C LYS A 33 27.70 32.55 -0.84
N THR A 34 27.16 33.77 -0.87
CA THR A 34 25.75 34.16 -0.92
C THR A 34 24.95 33.48 -2.04
N ALA A 35 23.82 32.86 -1.69
CA ALA A 35 22.86 32.30 -2.64
C ALA A 35 22.05 33.40 -3.37
N PRO A 36 21.71 33.22 -4.67
CA PRO A 36 20.78 34.10 -5.38
C PRO A 36 19.34 33.95 -4.81
N PRO A 37 18.47 34.96 -4.97
CA PRO A 37 17.10 34.90 -4.45
C PRO A 37 16.31 33.75 -5.08
N ALA A 38 15.49 33.10 -4.26
CA ALA A 38 14.64 31.98 -4.64
C ALA A 38 13.69 32.36 -5.80
N PRO A 39 13.44 31.45 -6.75
CA PRO A 39 12.39 31.63 -7.75
C PRO A 39 11.04 31.77 -7.02
N GLN A 40 10.26 32.78 -7.38
CA GLN A 40 8.89 32.92 -6.87
C GLN A 40 8.00 31.79 -7.42
N PRO A 41 7.06 31.25 -6.63
CA PRO A 41 6.14 30.23 -7.10
C PRO A 41 5.31 30.78 -8.27
N GLN A 42 5.36 30.10 -9.41
CA GLN A 42 4.40 30.32 -10.48
C GLN A 42 3.05 29.74 -10.05
N GLU A 43 2.19 30.62 -9.52
CA GLU A 43 0.75 30.41 -9.47
C GLU A 43 0.22 30.29 -10.91
N ASN A 44 -0.08 29.05 -11.34
CA ASN A 44 -1.21 28.67 -12.19
C ASN A 44 -0.98 27.27 -12.79
N ALA A 45 -1.37 26.23 -12.05
CA ALA A 45 -1.85 24.99 -12.65
C ALA A 45 -3.32 24.85 -12.25
N SER A 46 -4.21 24.93 -13.23
CA SER A 46 -5.62 24.62 -13.06
C SER A 46 -5.74 23.21 -12.48
N SER A 47 -6.40 23.05 -11.33
CA SER A 47 -6.70 21.75 -10.72
C SER A 47 -7.62 20.94 -11.62
N GLN A 48 -7.07 20.26 -12.62
CA GLN A 48 -7.78 19.14 -13.23
C GLN A 48 -7.78 18.04 -12.19
N SER A 49 -8.95 17.65 -11.72
CA SER A 49 -9.10 16.45 -10.89
C SER A 49 -8.43 15.28 -11.60
N HIS A 50 -7.56 14.57 -10.88
CA HIS A 50 -6.90 13.35 -11.38
C HIS A 50 -7.91 12.44 -12.08
N GLN A 51 -7.46 11.76 -13.12
CA GLN A 51 -8.22 10.68 -13.75
C GLN A 51 -7.41 9.41 -13.59
N ARG A 52 -8.07 8.35 -13.12
CA ARG A 52 -7.42 7.05 -12.89
C ARG A 52 -6.57 6.65 -14.10
N LEU A 53 -5.31 6.36 -13.84
CA LEU A 53 -4.37 5.98 -14.89
C LEU A 53 -4.75 4.61 -15.48
N ASN A 54 -4.66 4.49 -16.80
CA ASN A 54 -4.83 3.20 -17.48
C ASN A 54 -3.49 2.47 -17.55
N LEU A 55 -3.13 1.79 -16.47
CA LEU A 55 -1.88 1.05 -16.32
C LEU A 55 -2.06 -0.41 -16.77
N SER A 56 -1.09 -0.94 -17.51
CA SER A 56 -1.10 -2.36 -17.93
C SER A 56 -0.22 -3.26 -17.05
N PHE A 57 0.57 -2.64 -16.17
CA PHE A 57 1.38 -3.28 -15.14
C PHE A 57 1.64 -2.26 -14.03
N PHE A 58 1.88 -2.75 -12.82
CA PHE A 58 2.22 -1.93 -11.66
C PHE A 58 3.68 -2.15 -11.27
N LYS A 59 4.45 -1.06 -11.22
CA LYS A 59 5.80 -1.02 -10.67
C LYS A 59 5.82 0.06 -9.59
N GLY A 60 5.77 -0.38 -8.34
CA GLY A 60 5.67 0.50 -7.18
C GLY A 60 6.91 0.50 -6.30
N VAL A 61 6.94 1.46 -5.38
CA VAL A 61 7.88 1.54 -4.26
C VAL A 61 7.09 1.51 -2.95
N TRP A 62 7.57 0.74 -1.98
CA TRP A 62 7.03 0.70 -0.63
C TRP A 62 8.00 1.40 0.30
N THR A 63 7.52 2.45 0.96
CA THR A 63 8.30 3.13 1.98
C THR A 63 8.22 2.36 3.29
N GLN A 64 9.21 2.59 4.16
CA GLN A 64 9.02 2.28 5.57
C GLN A 64 7.81 3.07 6.11
N PRO A 65 7.02 2.52 7.07
CA PRO A 65 5.90 3.24 7.66
C PRO A 65 6.31 4.63 8.18
N GLY A 66 5.55 5.66 7.80
CA GLY A 66 5.84 7.06 8.11
C GLY A 66 6.85 7.73 7.17
N GLY A 67 7.41 6.98 6.21
CA GLY A 67 8.33 7.49 5.18
C GLY A 67 7.64 8.08 3.95
N GLU A 68 6.33 7.86 3.80
CA GLU A 68 5.55 8.12 2.59
C GLU A 68 5.59 9.60 2.21
N LYS A 69 5.31 10.48 3.18
CA LYS A 69 5.33 11.93 2.99
C LYS A 69 6.69 12.41 2.50
N ARG A 70 7.76 11.93 3.14
CA ARG A 70 9.13 12.32 2.81
C ARG A 70 9.50 11.86 1.40
N ALA A 71 9.08 10.67 1.01
CA ALA A 71 9.36 10.11 -0.30
C ALA A 71 8.69 10.93 -1.41
N LEU A 72 7.41 11.28 -1.25
CA LEU A 72 6.68 12.14 -2.19
C LEU A 72 7.21 13.59 -2.23
N GLU A 73 7.80 14.09 -1.15
CA GLU A 73 8.34 15.45 -1.09
C GLU A 73 9.75 15.59 -1.68
N HIS A 74 10.52 14.50 -1.74
CA HIS A 74 11.95 14.60 -2.02
C HIS A 74 12.49 13.61 -3.05
N ASP A 75 11.73 12.60 -3.46
CA ASP A 75 12.27 11.49 -4.25
C ASP A 75 11.42 11.13 -5.48
N THR A 76 10.32 11.85 -5.69
CA THR A 76 9.41 11.65 -6.83
C THR A 76 10.11 11.68 -8.19
N ASP A 77 11.03 12.62 -8.43
CA ASP A 77 11.76 12.70 -9.70
C ASP A 77 12.59 11.43 -9.96
N ASN A 78 13.20 10.86 -8.92
CA ASN A 78 13.96 9.62 -9.03
C ASN A 78 13.03 8.42 -9.25
N MET A 79 11.91 8.36 -8.53
CA MET A 79 10.88 7.33 -8.76
C MET A 79 10.43 7.30 -10.23
N ILE A 80 10.11 8.48 -10.79
CA ILE A 80 9.71 8.60 -12.19
C ILE A 80 10.86 8.19 -13.13
N ALA A 81 12.09 8.63 -12.85
CA ALA A 81 13.26 8.26 -13.64
C ALA A 81 13.53 6.73 -13.64
N ASP A 82 13.24 6.06 -12.52
CA ASP A 82 13.33 4.61 -12.38
C ASP A 82 12.13 3.86 -12.99
N GLY A 83 11.16 4.58 -13.55
CA GLY A 83 9.97 4.03 -14.18
C GLY A 83 8.95 3.49 -13.19
N ILE A 84 8.98 3.94 -11.93
CA ILE A 84 7.88 3.73 -10.98
C ILE A 84 6.63 4.41 -11.53
N ASN A 85 5.51 3.70 -11.53
CA ASN A 85 4.24 4.19 -12.07
C ASN A 85 3.10 4.19 -11.06
N ILE A 86 3.35 3.68 -9.85
CA ILE A 86 2.38 3.64 -8.76
C ILE A 86 3.09 3.85 -7.42
N PHE A 87 2.48 4.61 -6.54
CA PHE A 87 2.94 4.84 -5.17
C PHE A 87 2.13 3.97 -4.21
N ALA A 88 2.78 3.12 -3.42
CA ALA A 88 2.10 2.30 -2.43
C ALA A 88 1.85 3.10 -1.15
N LEU A 89 0.60 3.14 -0.70
CA LEU A 89 0.17 3.85 0.49
C LEU A 89 -0.64 2.93 1.40
N SER A 90 -0.16 2.70 2.61
CA SER A 90 -0.88 1.97 3.66
C SER A 90 -1.56 2.94 4.62
N ILE A 91 -2.85 2.72 4.91
CA ILE A 91 -3.59 3.45 5.94
C ILE A 91 -3.60 2.61 7.21
N PHE A 92 -3.01 3.09 8.29
CA PHE A 92 -2.83 2.30 9.50
C PHE A 92 -3.96 2.46 10.50
N TYR A 93 -4.38 1.34 11.09
CA TYR A 93 -5.27 1.26 12.23
C TYR A 93 -4.75 0.26 13.26
N ASP A 94 -4.78 0.66 14.53
CA ASP A 94 -4.59 -0.26 15.65
C ASP A 94 -5.92 -0.94 15.99
N ILE A 95 -5.89 -2.26 16.17
CA ILE A 95 -6.99 -3.04 16.74
C ILE A 95 -6.86 -2.99 18.26
N ASN A 96 -7.86 -2.41 18.92
CA ASN A 96 -7.94 -2.31 20.36
C ASN A 96 -8.31 -3.64 21.02
N SER A 97 -8.14 -3.72 22.35
CA SER A 97 -8.45 -4.91 23.14
C SER A 97 -9.94 -5.30 23.19
N ASP A 98 -10.82 -4.48 22.63
CA ASP A 98 -12.25 -4.75 22.43
C ASP A 98 -12.63 -5.01 20.96
N GLY A 99 -11.65 -5.04 20.05
CA GLY A 99 -11.83 -5.22 18.62
C GLY A 99 -12.23 -3.96 17.85
N THR A 100 -12.32 -2.79 18.51
CA THR A 100 -12.48 -1.51 17.80
C THR A 100 -11.18 -1.07 17.12
N LEU A 101 -11.26 -0.18 16.14
CA LEU A 101 -10.10 0.31 15.38
C LEU A 101 -9.80 1.76 15.71
N THR A 102 -8.52 2.12 15.81
CA THR A 102 -8.05 3.50 16.00
C THR A 102 -7.09 3.88 14.88
N PRO A 103 -7.35 4.96 14.11
CA PRO A 103 -6.45 5.36 13.04
C PRO A 103 -5.11 5.83 13.61
N VAL A 104 -4.03 5.44 12.94
CA VAL A 104 -2.65 5.78 13.32
C VAL A 104 -2.10 6.82 12.33
N PRO A 105 -1.95 8.11 12.71
CA PRO A 105 -1.42 9.11 11.82
C PRO A 105 0.09 8.92 11.58
N PHE A 106 0.55 9.11 10.34
CA PHE A 106 1.99 9.10 10.01
C PHE A 106 2.75 10.33 10.47
N ALA A 107 2.03 11.42 10.79
CA ALA A 107 2.63 12.68 11.16
C ALA A 107 1.84 13.33 12.32
N PRO A 108 2.51 13.98 13.30
CA PRO A 108 1.83 14.61 14.42
C PRO A 108 0.79 15.65 14.01
N GLU A 109 1.03 16.36 12.89
CA GLU A 109 0.07 17.33 12.35
C GLU A 109 -1.26 16.71 11.88
N TRP A 110 -1.36 15.38 11.79
CA TRP A 110 -2.56 14.67 11.38
C TRP A 110 -3.30 14.02 12.56
N GLU A 111 -2.85 14.20 13.81
CA GLU A 111 -3.50 13.59 14.98
C GLU A 111 -5.00 13.94 15.08
N GLU A 112 -5.38 15.17 14.74
CA GLU A 112 -6.78 15.61 14.79
C GLU A 112 -7.60 15.13 13.58
N ASN A 113 -6.95 14.85 12.45
CA ASN A 113 -7.60 14.38 11.22
C ASN A 113 -6.65 13.49 10.38
N PRO A 114 -6.46 12.21 10.77
CA PRO A 114 -5.55 11.30 10.07
C PRO A 114 -5.94 11.08 8.60
N GLU A 115 -7.25 11.02 8.33
CA GLU A 115 -7.82 10.79 7.00
C GLU A 115 -7.37 11.84 5.99
N GLU A 116 -7.49 13.14 6.33
CA GLU A 116 -7.07 14.22 5.42
C GLU A 116 -5.57 14.15 5.11
N GLY A 117 -4.77 13.66 6.06
CA GLY A 117 -3.35 13.37 5.85
C GLY A 117 -3.12 12.35 4.75
N TYR A 118 -3.81 11.20 4.83
CA TYR A 118 -3.75 10.16 3.81
C TYR A 118 -4.27 10.63 2.46
N VAL A 119 -5.42 11.31 2.41
CA VAL A 119 -5.98 11.88 1.18
C VAL A 119 -5.02 12.89 0.54
N THR A 120 -4.32 13.69 1.36
CA THR A 120 -3.27 14.60 0.88
C THR A 120 -2.13 13.84 0.22
N LEU A 121 -1.71 12.69 0.75
CA LEU A 121 -0.67 11.86 0.11
C LEU A 121 -1.14 11.26 -1.21
N ILE A 122 -2.39 10.79 -1.29
CA ILE A 122 -2.99 10.30 -2.53
C ILE A 122 -2.91 11.38 -3.62
N ARG A 123 -3.37 12.59 -3.29
CA ARG A 123 -3.34 13.73 -4.23
C ARG A 123 -1.92 14.14 -4.61
N LYS A 124 -0.97 14.15 -3.66
CA LYS A 124 0.45 14.42 -3.96
C LYS A 124 1.05 13.40 -4.94
N ALA A 125 0.71 12.12 -4.80
CA ALA A 125 1.16 11.09 -5.74
C ALA A 125 0.55 11.30 -7.15
N HIS A 126 -0.75 11.62 -7.22
CA HIS A 126 -1.41 11.92 -8.49
C HIS A 126 -0.85 13.19 -9.17
N ASP A 127 -0.60 14.26 -8.41
CA ASP A 127 0.01 15.50 -8.91
C ASP A 127 1.43 15.28 -9.46
N ALA A 128 2.12 14.27 -8.93
CA ALA A 128 3.41 13.80 -9.41
C ALA A 128 3.32 12.91 -10.67
N GLY A 129 2.12 12.55 -11.13
CA GLY A 129 1.90 11.65 -12.26
C GLY A 129 2.07 10.16 -11.93
N LEU A 130 2.07 9.80 -10.64
CA LEU A 130 2.06 8.42 -10.17
C LEU A 130 0.62 7.98 -9.93
N GLY A 131 0.30 6.71 -10.20
CA GLY A 131 -0.91 6.11 -9.65
C GLY A 131 -0.76 5.84 -8.16
N VAL A 132 -1.82 5.36 -7.49
CA VAL A 132 -1.79 4.95 -6.09
C VAL A 132 -2.26 3.50 -5.94
N TYR A 133 -1.48 2.73 -5.18
CA TYR A 133 -1.93 1.46 -4.60
C TYR A 133 -2.26 1.70 -3.14
N LEU A 134 -3.56 1.79 -2.83
CA LEU A 134 -4.04 2.04 -1.48
C LEU A 134 -4.36 0.72 -0.77
N THR A 135 -3.82 0.54 0.43
CA THR A 135 -4.08 -0.64 1.28
C THR A 135 -4.49 -0.19 2.67
N VAL A 136 -5.47 -0.84 3.31
CA VAL A 136 -5.70 -0.66 4.75
C VAL A 136 -4.81 -1.64 5.51
N ASP A 137 -4.04 -1.14 6.46
CA ASP A 137 -3.21 -1.91 7.36
C ASP A 137 -3.86 -1.92 8.74
N VAL A 138 -4.20 -3.10 9.24
CA VAL A 138 -4.79 -3.27 10.57
C VAL A 138 -3.86 -4.12 11.41
N GLU A 139 -3.44 -3.62 12.56
CA GLU A 139 -2.47 -4.29 13.41
C GLU A 139 -3.04 -4.54 14.79
N TYR A 140 -2.86 -5.76 15.30
CA TYR A 140 -3.11 -6.08 16.70
C TYR A 140 -1.76 -6.29 17.40
N ALA A 141 -1.48 -5.50 18.44
CA ALA A 141 -0.17 -5.40 19.07
C ALA A 141 0.40 -6.76 19.57
N ASP A 142 -0.48 -7.70 19.94
CA ASP A 142 -0.09 -9.03 20.43
C ASP A 142 -0.04 -10.11 19.33
N GLY A 143 -0.11 -9.72 18.05
CA GLY A 143 -0.04 -10.61 16.89
C GLY A 143 -1.42 -10.95 16.30
N VAL A 144 -1.77 -12.24 16.24
CA VAL A 144 -3.07 -12.68 15.70
C VAL A 144 -4.20 -12.27 16.63
N VAL A 145 -5.29 -11.72 16.08
CA VAL A 145 -6.46 -11.29 16.85
C VAL A 145 -7.08 -12.48 17.60
N PRO A 146 -7.26 -12.39 18.93
CA PRO A 146 -7.79 -13.48 19.73
C PRO A 146 -9.28 -13.68 19.47
N ALA A 147 -9.73 -14.95 19.56
CA ALA A 147 -11.11 -15.34 19.24
C ALA A 147 -12.18 -14.54 20.00
N GLY A 148 -11.89 -14.05 21.21
CA GLY A 148 -12.84 -13.28 22.03
C GLY A 148 -13.24 -11.91 21.46
N ILE A 149 -12.44 -11.34 20.55
CA ILE A 149 -12.71 -10.04 19.91
C ILE A 149 -12.72 -10.11 18.38
N ARG A 150 -12.45 -11.29 17.82
CA ARG A 150 -12.19 -11.47 16.39
C ARG A 150 -13.35 -11.01 15.51
N ASP A 151 -14.57 -11.42 15.84
CA ASP A 151 -15.76 -11.02 15.06
C ASP A 151 -15.93 -9.48 15.03
N VAL A 152 -15.68 -8.82 16.16
CA VAL A 152 -15.76 -7.36 16.28
C VAL A 152 -14.66 -6.71 15.45
N ALA A 153 -13.42 -7.21 15.54
CA ALA A 153 -12.30 -6.71 14.76
C ALA A 153 -12.52 -6.90 13.25
N MET A 154 -12.98 -8.07 12.82
CA MET A 154 -13.29 -8.37 11.41
C MET A 154 -14.38 -7.45 10.86
N GLN A 155 -15.45 -7.21 11.63
CA GLN A 155 -16.52 -6.31 11.21
C GLN A 155 -16.04 -4.86 11.11
N ASN A 156 -15.34 -4.34 12.12
CA ASN A 156 -14.80 -2.98 12.05
C ASN A 156 -13.77 -2.83 10.92
N SER A 157 -12.96 -3.87 10.67
CA SER A 157 -12.01 -3.88 9.56
C SER A 157 -12.71 -3.87 8.20
N ALA A 158 -13.85 -4.56 8.08
CA ALA A 158 -14.72 -4.49 6.90
C ALA A 158 -15.31 -3.09 6.71
N ASP A 159 -15.80 -2.46 7.80
CA ASP A 159 -16.39 -1.14 7.76
C ASP A 159 -15.38 -0.07 7.29
N VAL A 160 -14.15 -0.09 7.82
CA VAL A 160 -13.09 0.83 7.35
C VAL A 160 -12.63 0.50 5.93
N SER A 161 -12.60 -0.77 5.53
CA SER A 161 -12.25 -1.15 4.15
C SER A 161 -13.27 -0.61 3.14
N VAL A 162 -14.55 -0.72 3.45
CA VAL A 162 -15.64 -0.18 2.61
C VAL A 162 -15.57 1.35 2.55
N TYR A 163 -15.30 1.99 3.69
CA TYR A 163 -15.13 3.44 3.76
C TYR A 163 -13.97 3.92 2.89
N TRP A 164 -12.80 3.30 3.00
CA TRP A 164 -11.64 3.64 2.18
C TRP A 164 -11.80 3.30 0.71
N ALA A 165 -12.62 2.30 0.36
CA ALA A 165 -12.97 2.05 -1.03
C ALA A 165 -13.80 3.19 -1.65
N GLU A 166 -14.66 3.86 -0.87
CA GLU A 166 -15.37 5.06 -1.34
C GLU A 166 -14.42 6.23 -1.56
N ILE A 167 -13.48 6.45 -0.64
CA ILE A 167 -12.45 7.48 -0.79
C ILE A 167 -11.56 7.16 -2.00
N ALA A 168 -11.15 5.90 -2.17
CA ALA A 168 -10.37 5.44 -3.31
C ALA A 168 -11.09 5.70 -4.64
N GLU A 169 -12.41 5.53 -4.70
CA GLU A 169 -13.20 5.86 -5.88
C GLU A 169 -13.23 7.38 -6.13
N GLN A 170 -13.47 8.18 -5.09
CA GLN A 170 -13.53 9.64 -5.18
C GLN A 170 -12.19 10.24 -5.63
N GLU A 171 -11.08 9.71 -5.13
CA GLU A 171 -9.73 10.16 -5.47
C GLU A 171 -9.16 9.49 -6.72
N ASN A 172 -9.91 8.60 -7.38
CA ASN A 172 -9.51 7.89 -8.60
C ASN A 172 -8.27 6.99 -8.45
N VAL A 173 -8.09 6.37 -7.28
CA VAL A 173 -7.01 5.40 -7.00
C VAL A 173 -7.04 4.24 -8.02
N GLU A 174 -5.87 3.79 -8.45
CA GLU A 174 -5.69 2.77 -9.49
C GLU A 174 -5.87 1.34 -8.96
N LEU A 175 -5.30 1.04 -7.80
CA LEU A 175 -5.30 -0.29 -7.18
C LEU A 175 -5.69 -0.18 -5.70
N PHE A 176 -6.60 -1.04 -5.25
CA PHE A 176 -7.04 -1.06 -3.85
C PHE A 176 -6.91 -2.47 -3.25
N SER A 177 -6.41 -2.57 -2.01
CA SER A 177 -6.44 -3.80 -1.21
C SER A 177 -7.21 -3.55 0.08
N PRO A 178 -8.26 -4.34 0.38
CA PRO A 178 -9.12 -4.10 1.54
C PRO A 178 -8.34 -4.16 2.86
N ILE A 179 -7.53 -5.20 3.06
CA ILE A 179 -6.61 -5.33 4.20
C ILE A 179 -5.25 -5.83 3.70
N ASN A 180 -4.19 -5.39 4.36
CA ASN A 180 -2.87 -6.00 4.31
C ASN A 180 -2.87 -7.32 5.10
N GLU A 181 -2.58 -8.44 4.43
CA GLU A 181 -2.23 -9.71 5.08
C GLU A 181 -3.29 -10.22 6.07
N PRO A 182 -4.57 -10.37 5.65
CA PRO A 182 -5.65 -10.74 6.56
C PRO A 182 -5.46 -12.11 7.21
N THR A 183 -4.68 -13.01 6.59
CA THR A 183 -4.30 -14.31 7.15
C THR A 183 -3.35 -14.20 8.34
N GLN A 184 -2.50 -13.16 8.38
CA GLN A 184 -1.66 -12.85 9.52
C GLN A 184 -2.45 -12.18 10.65
N VAL A 185 -3.44 -11.35 10.31
CA VAL A 185 -4.26 -10.62 11.29
C VAL A 185 -5.28 -11.55 11.96
N PHE A 186 -6.06 -12.30 11.18
CA PHE A 186 -7.19 -13.10 11.68
C PHE A 186 -6.89 -14.59 11.78
N GLY A 187 -5.76 -15.05 11.22
CA GLY A 187 -5.49 -16.46 10.96
C GLY A 187 -5.94 -16.87 9.56
N VAL A 188 -5.43 -18.00 9.06
CA VAL A 188 -5.64 -18.43 7.67
C VAL A 188 -7.12 -18.61 7.32
N GLU A 189 -7.86 -19.40 8.11
CA GLU A 189 -9.29 -19.69 7.84
C GLU A 189 -10.14 -18.42 7.83
N ASP A 190 -10.09 -17.64 8.91
CA ASP A 190 -10.88 -16.42 9.05
C ASP A 190 -10.43 -15.33 8.08
N GLY A 191 -9.13 -15.22 7.79
CA GLY A 191 -8.57 -14.26 6.85
C GLY A 191 -9.00 -14.53 5.40
N ILE A 192 -9.03 -15.79 4.98
CA ILE A 192 -9.54 -16.18 3.66
C ILE A 192 -11.05 -15.97 3.58
N TRP A 193 -11.80 -16.42 4.59
CA TRP A 193 -13.24 -16.19 4.67
C TRP A 193 -13.59 -14.70 4.61
N TRP A 194 -12.87 -13.87 5.36
CA TRP A 194 -13.06 -12.42 5.35
C TRP A 194 -12.78 -11.81 3.97
N SER A 195 -11.68 -12.24 3.33
CA SER A 195 -11.29 -11.77 2.00
C SER A 195 -12.34 -12.10 0.93
N GLU A 196 -12.93 -13.29 0.98
CA GLU A 196 -14.04 -13.66 0.08
C GLU A 196 -15.27 -12.75 0.30
N ASN A 197 -15.64 -12.50 1.56
CA ASN A 197 -16.88 -11.81 1.91
C ASN A 197 -16.81 -10.29 1.77
N ILE A 198 -15.62 -9.68 1.88
CA ILE A 198 -15.46 -8.22 1.73
C ILE A 198 -15.52 -7.79 0.25
N LEU A 199 -15.02 -8.63 -0.67
CA LEU A 199 -14.86 -8.27 -2.08
C LEU A 199 -16.15 -7.75 -2.75
N PRO A 200 -17.34 -8.39 -2.59
CA PRO A 200 -18.57 -7.88 -3.17
C PRO A 200 -18.98 -6.49 -2.65
N LEU A 201 -18.62 -6.16 -1.41
CA LEU A 201 -18.91 -4.85 -0.82
C LEU A 201 -17.98 -3.78 -1.41
N ILE A 202 -16.70 -4.11 -1.59
CA ILE A 202 -15.73 -3.21 -2.22
C ILE A 202 -16.12 -2.92 -3.67
N LYS A 203 -16.47 -3.95 -4.46
CA LYS A 203 -16.86 -3.80 -5.87
C LYS A 203 -18.17 -3.02 -6.07
N GLN A 204 -18.97 -2.80 -5.02
CA GLN A 204 -20.13 -1.90 -5.07
C GLN A 204 -19.75 -0.42 -4.95
N ARG A 205 -18.57 -0.11 -4.41
CA ARG A 205 -18.12 1.25 -4.08
C ARG A 205 -16.93 1.71 -4.91
N PHE A 206 -16.11 0.78 -5.36
CA PHE A 206 -14.88 1.05 -6.10
C PHE A 206 -14.88 0.32 -7.44
N SER A 207 -14.66 1.09 -8.51
CA SER A 207 -14.66 0.61 -9.89
C SER A 207 -13.27 0.25 -10.42
N GLY A 208 -12.20 0.56 -9.66
CA GLY A 208 -10.83 0.24 -10.01
C GLY A 208 -10.45 -1.22 -9.79
N GLU A 209 -9.15 -1.51 -9.95
CA GLU A 209 -8.61 -2.85 -9.79
C GLU A 209 -8.44 -3.19 -8.30
N VAL A 210 -8.81 -4.41 -7.91
CA VAL A 210 -8.75 -4.83 -6.50
C VAL A 210 -7.74 -5.96 -6.34
N ALA A 211 -6.82 -5.80 -5.40
CA ALA A 211 -5.85 -6.83 -5.01
C ALA A 211 -6.25 -7.48 -3.67
N VAL A 212 -5.93 -8.76 -3.53
CA VAL A 212 -5.82 -9.43 -2.23
C VAL A 212 -4.34 -9.60 -1.90
N LYS A 213 -3.93 -9.26 -0.68
CA LYS A 213 -2.53 -9.30 -0.24
C LYS A 213 -2.33 -10.32 0.88
N PHE A 214 -1.56 -11.37 0.64
CA PHE A 214 -1.26 -12.42 1.63
C PHE A 214 0.16 -12.34 2.18
N TYR A 215 0.33 -12.87 3.38
CA TYR A 215 1.63 -12.97 4.05
C TYR A 215 2.41 -14.15 3.47
N GLY A 216 3.27 -13.88 2.49
CA GLY A 216 4.24 -14.85 1.98
C GLY A 216 3.66 -16.08 1.24
N PRO A 217 4.37 -17.24 1.27
CA PRO A 217 4.11 -18.41 0.43
C PRO A 217 2.86 -19.22 0.81
N GLU A 218 1.88 -18.61 1.47
CA GLU A 218 0.55 -19.18 1.76
C GLU A 218 -0.32 -19.38 0.49
N LEU A 219 0.31 -19.34 -0.69
CA LEU A 219 -0.22 -19.85 -1.95
C LEU A 219 -0.31 -21.40 -1.91
N GLY A 220 -1.03 -21.93 -0.92
CA GLY A 220 -1.48 -23.31 -0.86
C GLY A 220 -2.91 -23.44 -1.38
N ASP A 221 -3.43 -24.67 -1.36
CA ASP A 221 -4.86 -24.89 -1.59
C ASP A 221 -5.66 -24.49 -0.34
N PHE A 222 -6.16 -23.25 -0.31
CA PHE A 222 -7.06 -22.74 0.72
C PHE A 222 -8.55 -22.88 0.34
N SER A 223 -8.88 -23.71 -0.67
CA SER A 223 -10.25 -23.85 -1.17
C SER A 223 -11.23 -24.41 -0.14
N GLU A 224 -10.73 -25.02 0.94
CA GLU A 224 -11.55 -25.45 2.07
C GLU A 224 -12.03 -24.29 2.97
N HIS A 225 -11.35 -23.14 2.91
CA HIS A 225 -11.65 -21.95 3.73
C HIS A 225 -12.39 -20.87 2.94
N GLY A 226 -12.26 -20.85 1.62
CA GLY A 226 -12.95 -19.89 0.75
C GLY A 226 -12.30 -19.71 -0.61
N THR A 227 -12.63 -18.61 -1.28
CA THR A 227 -12.08 -18.27 -2.60
C THR A 227 -11.72 -16.79 -2.73
N ILE A 228 -10.67 -16.54 -3.51
CA ILE A 228 -10.26 -15.19 -3.93
C ILE A 228 -10.68 -14.88 -5.38
N ALA A 229 -11.59 -15.69 -5.94
CA ALA A 229 -12.10 -15.45 -7.27
C ALA A 229 -12.84 -14.10 -7.35
N GLY A 230 -12.45 -13.27 -8.32
CA GLY A 230 -13.04 -11.96 -8.55
C GLY A 230 -12.13 -10.79 -8.17
N TYR A 231 -11.07 -11.03 -7.39
CA TYR A 231 -9.93 -10.12 -7.32
C TYR A 231 -9.23 -10.03 -8.68
N ASP A 232 -8.68 -8.86 -8.98
CA ASP A 232 -7.94 -8.61 -10.22
C ASP A 232 -6.46 -9.01 -10.06
N TYR A 233 -5.92 -8.89 -8.84
CA TYR A 233 -4.54 -9.25 -8.49
C TYR A 233 -4.49 -10.07 -7.21
N VAL A 234 -3.48 -10.94 -7.14
CA VAL A 234 -3.02 -11.58 -5.92
C VAL A 234 -1.61 -11.06 -5.66
N SER A 235 -1.39 -10.48 -4.50
CA SER A 235 -0.09 -10.00 -4.06
C SER A 235 0.39 -10.81 -2.86
N VAL A 236 1.69 -11.07 -2.84
CA VAL A 236 2.36 -11.76 -1.74
C VAL A 236 3.61 -10.96 -1.36
N HIS A 237 3.92 -10.95 -0.08
CA HIS A 237 5.22 -10.44 0.38
C HIS A 237 6.32 -11.44 0.05
N VAL A 238 7.33 -10.99 -0.69
CA VAL A 238 8.53 -11.79 -0.97
C VAL A 238 9.75 -11.11 -0.36
N TYR A 239 10.30 -11.74 0.68
CA TYR A 239 11.54 -11.30 1.31
C TYR A 239 12.73 -11.99 0.64
N ALA A 240 13.47 -11.23 -0.17
CA ALA A 240 14.69 -11.68 -0.83
C ALA A 240 15.93 -11.02 -0.21
N ILE A 241 16.03 -11.03 1.11
CA ILE A 241 17.16 -10.44 1.84
C ILE A 241 18.40 -11.31 1.56
N ASP A 242 19.53 -10.68 1.23
CA ASP A 242 20.80 -11.34 0.92
C ASP A 242 20.73 -12.38 -0.23
N THR A 243 19.70 -12.27 -1.08
CA THR A 243 19.45 -13.18 -2.20
C THR A 243 19.88 -12.51 -3.51
N SER A 244 20.69 -13.18 -4.33
CA SER A 244 21.01 -12.72 -5.68
C SER A 244 19.76 -12.72 -6.57
N GLU A 245 19.76 -11.93 -7.65
CA GLU A 245 18.66 -11.93 -8.64
C GLU A 245 18.35 -13.35 -9.16
N SER A 246 19.39 -14.16 -9.40
CA SER A 246 19.24 -15.56 -9.81
C SER A 246 18.57 -16.43 -8.75
N GLU A 247 18.98 -16.33 -7.50
CA GLU A 247 18.39 -17.09 -6.39
C GLU A 247 16.94 -16.64 -6.12
N PHE A 248 16.63 -15.36 -6.36
CA PHE A 248 15.28 -14.84 -6.26
C PHE A 248 14.37 -15.42 -7.34
N PHE A 249 14.81 -15.45 -8.60
CA PHE A 249 14.02 -16.05 -9.67
C PHE A 249 13.86 -17.57 -9.50
N GLU A 250 14.89 -18.26 -9.00
CA GLU A 250 14.79 -19.69 -8.64
C GLU A 250 13.75 -19.90 -7.53
N TYR A 251 13.78 -19.09 -6.46
CA TYR A 251 12.77 -19.12 -5.40
C TYR A 251 11.35 -18.93 -5.95
N LEU A 252 11.16 -17.98 -6.87
CA LEU A 252 9.85 -17.75 -7.50
C LEU A 252 9.39 -18.97 -8.31
N GLU A 253 10.27 -19.61 -9.08
CA GLU A 253 9.93 -20.81 -9.85
C GLU A 253 9.59 -22.02 -8.97
N GLU A 254 10.18 -22.13 -7.78
CA GLU A 254 9.93 -23.24 -6.86
C GLU A 254 8.69 -23.04 -5.97
N THR A 255 8.34 -21.77 -5.68
CA THR A 255 7.34 -21.43 -4.64
C THR A 255 5.99 -21.02 -5.22
N VAL A 256 5.93 -20.63 -6.49
CA VAL A 256 4.76 -20.04 -7.17
C VAL A 256 4.35 -20.85 -8.39
#